data_AF-A0A1J5GX08-F1
#
_entry.id   AF-A0A1J5GX08-F1
#
_cell.length_a   1.000
_cell.length_b   1.000
_cell.length_c   1.000
_cell.angle_alpha   90.00
_cell.angle_beta   90.00
_cell.angle_gamma   90.00
#
_symmetry.space_group_name_H-M   'P 1'
#
loop_
_entity.id
_entity.type
_entity.pdbx_description
1 polymer ?
#
loop_
_entity_poly.entity_id
_entity_poly.type
_entity_poly.pdbx_seq_one_letter_code
_entity_poly.pdbx_strand_id
1 'polypeptide(L)'
;MILVVIFIIFFYFLTPTSAQAGSFSGQLYEDPDAIPIGFGTSSDNPCDGKITSPIAGAGFKPKAIRTGEEGVGYFMGETYTVTTSTNNIDYKVVLQLPYPPEDPANAWQCACNANPLDPYQCVYTNQDPTKYTSLNFFIKRANTNNNAWWQVLGGSIYSKYHIQSFIPYSELPGYCNTTPGCVPALIDSDIDMNMESPGFAFTNQGKISTSQTTGNVFLHTTTSRSNAIQANAMSFDLPEEGYNYFYKKMQKEAINLPSSQKPVPSTNPGIYLHEGNFTINDLNSWHVTNSEQIIVFINGDLNIDDTSGTDQQIITVEKGNIGFLAFIVHGNINISANVGHTNATFNPRTANAPLVEGVFITDKIIRIDGLQDVSDKKFIGAGTFVGWEGIQLNRSFAVPGDNSVNNQEPAEVFIFRPDLTVNIPGKMKSAHFYAREIQPKSLQ
;
A
#
# COMPACT_ATOMS: atom_id res chain seq x y z
N MET A 1 -43.96 6.26 -95.81
CA MET A 1 -43.59 7.28 -94.80
C MET A 1 -43.60 6.57 -93.45
N ILE A 2 -42.43 6.10 -92.99
CA ILE A 2 -42.30 5.30 -91.75
C ILE A 2 -41.38 6.10 -90.83
N LEU A 3 -41.92 6.46 -89.66
CA LEU A 3 -41.26 7.22 -88.61
C LEU A 3 -40.49 6.25 -87.71
N VAL A 4 -39.16 6.40 -87.63
CA VAL A 4 -38.29 5.62 -86.73
C VAL A 4 -37.97 6.48 -85.51
N VAL A 5 -38.38 6.01 -84.33
CA VAL A 5 -38.08 6.62 -83.03
C VAL A 5 -36.87 5.88 -82.44
N ILE A 6 -35.77 6.60 -82.23
CA ILE A 6 -34.54 6.09 -81.58
C ILE A 6 -34.60 6.45 -80.10
N PHE A 7 -34.63 5.42 -79.24
CA PHE A 7 -34.54 5.55 -77.78
C PHE A 7 -33.05 5.51 -77.38
N ILE A 8 -32.52 6.61 -76.87
CA ILE A 8 -31.16 6.70 -76.31
C ILE A 8 -31.24 6.40 -74.81
N ILE A 9 -30.70 5.26 -74.38
CA ILE A 9 -30.56 4.90 -72.97
C ILE A 9 -29.25 5.50 -72.44
N PHE A 10 -29.36 6.51 -71.56
CA PHE A 10 -28.24 7.09 -70.83
C PHE A 10 -27.90 6.22 -69.61
N PHE A 11 -26.79 5.47 -69.67
CA PHE A 11 -26.19 4.84 -68.49
C PHE A 11 -25.44 5.92 -67.69
N TYR A 12 -26.02 6.39 -66.59
CA TYR A 12 -25.31 7.17 -65.58
C TYR A 12 -24.34 6.26 -64.83
N PHE A 13 -23.05 6.36 -65.14
CA PHE A 13 -22.00 5.85 -64.28
C PHE A 13 -21.96 6.74 -63.03
N LEU A 14 -22.53 6.28 -61.92
CA LEU A 14 -22.27 6.81 -60.59
C LEU A 14 -20.80 6.49 -60.26
N THR A 15 -19.91 7.45 -60.46
CA THR A 15 -18.55 7.36 -59.90
C THR A 15 -18.68 7.40 -58.38
N PRO A 16 -18.22 6.38 -57.64
CA PRO A 16 -18.23 6.44 -56.18
C PRO A 16 -17.41 7.65 -55.76
N THR A 17 -18.04 8.58 -55.05
CA THR A 17 -17.33 9.66 -54.34
C THR A 17 -16.36 8.99 -53.38
N SER A 18 -15.07 9.06 -53.65
CA SER A 18 -14.04 8.60 -52.74
C SER A 18 -14.20 9.38 -51.44
N ALA A 19 -14.73 8.73 -50.40
CA ALA A 19 -14.72 9.29 -49.06
C ALA A 19 -13.26 9.62 -48.73
N GLN A 20 -13.00 10.88 -48.38
CA GLN A 20 -11.67 11.34 -48.04
C GLN A 20 -11.25 10.61 -46.75
N ALA A 21 -10.19 9.80 -46.83
CA ALA A 21 -9.63 9.08 -45.69
C ALA A 21 -9.25 10.05 -44.56
N GLY A 22 -9.64 9.71 -43.34
CA GLY A 22 -9.25 10.45 -42.14
C GLY A 22 -7.93 9.95 -41.58
N SER A 23 -7.37 10.65 -40.60
CA SER A 23 -6.21 10.16 -39.87
C SER A 23 -6.15 10.71 -38.45
N PHE A 24 -5.72 9.86 -37.52
CA PHE A 24 -5.24 10.29 -36.22
C PHE A 24 -3.73 10.41 -36.26
N SER A 25 -3.18 11.49 -35.73
CA SER A 25 -1.75 11.62 -35.48
C SER A 25 -1.54 12.21 -34.10
N GLY A 26 -0.34 12.08 -33.56
CA GLY A 26 0.00 12.62 -32.26
C GLY A 26 1.39 12.19 -31.82
N GLN A 27 1.69 12.50 -30.57
CA GLN A 27 2.98 12.20 -29.94
C GLN A 27 2.80 11.28 -28.72
N LEU A 28 3.90 10.66 -28.29
CA LEU A 28 3.97 9.88 -27.07
C LEU A 28 4.70 10.68 -25.99
N TYR A 29 4.17 10.70 -24.78
CA TYR A 29 4.77 11.37 -23.63
C TYR A 29 4.93 10.39 -22.47
N GLU A 30 6.06 10.47 -21.78
CA GLU A 30 6.22 9.90 -20.44
C GLU A 30 5.73 10.94 -19.43
N ASP A 31 4.45 10.90 -19.10
CA ASP A 31 3.81 11.86 -18.20
C ASP A 31 2.89 11.13 -17.21
N PRO A 32 3.38 10.83 -15.99
CA PRO A 32 2.58 10.13 -14.99
C PRO A 32 1.42 10.98 -14.45
N ASP A 33 1.43 12.30 -14.67
CA ASP A 33 0.45 13.26 -14.16
C ASP A 33 -0.64 13.59 -15.19
N ALA A 34 -0.63 12.95 -16.36
CA ALA A 34 -1.61 13.20 -17.40
C ALA A 34 -3.03 12.86 -16.93
N ILE A 35 -3.97 13.80 -17.13
CA ILE A 35 -5.37 13.67 -16.70
C ILE A 35 -6.32 13.66 -17.90
N PRO A 36 -7.46 12.94 -17.83
CA PRO A 36 -8.50 13.05 -18.83
C PRO A 36 -9.14 14.45 -18.81
N ILE A 37 -9.24 15.10 -19.97
CA ILE A 37 -9.91 16.39 -20.17
C ILE A 37 -11.20 16.16 -20.95
N GLY A 38 -12.37 16.13 -20.30
CA GLY A 38 -13.61 15.93 -21.06
C GLY A 38 -14.88 15.50 -20.35
N PHE A 39 -15.04 15.66 -19.03
CA PHE A 39 -16.32 15.33 -18.37
C PHE A 39 -17.40 16.41 -18.54
N GLY A 40 -17.74 16.73 -19.79
CA GLY A 40 -18.82 17.65 -20.15
C GLY A 40 -19.58 17.16 -21.36
N THR A 41 -20.73 16.49 -21.13
CA THR A 41 -21.81 16.00 -22.04
C THR A 41 -21.43 15.31 -23.36
N SER A 42 -20.17 15.31 -23.78
CA SER A 42 -19.60 14.61 -24.92
C SER A 42 -18.82 13.42 -24.41
N SER A 43 -18.97 12.29 -25.07
CA SER A 43 -18.39 10.98 -24.71
C SER A 43 -16.90 10.86 -25.08
N ASP A 44 -16.24 11.99 -25.36
CA ASP A 44 -14.86 12.09 -25.81
C ASP A 44 -13.96 12.12 -24.57
N ASN A 45 -12.86 11.38 -24.57
CA ASN A 45 -11.92 11.33 -23.44
C ASN A 45 -10.47 11.68 -23.86
N PRO A 46 -10.16 12.86 -24.42
CA PRO A 46 -8.77 13.23 -24.63
C PRO A 46 -8.04 13.35 -23.28
N CYS A 47 -6.71 13.29 -23.33
CA CYS A 47 -5.84 13.47 -22.17
C CYS A 47 -5.04 14.75 -22.33
N ASP A 48 -4.78 15.42 -21.22
CA ASP A 48 -3.86 16.55 -21.15
C ASP A 48 -2.71 16.23 -20.20
N GLY A 49 -1.50 16.57 -20.62
CA GLY A 49 -0.27 16.33 -19.89
C GLY A 49 0.40 17.63 -19.48
N LYS A 50 1.18 17.60 -18.41
CA LYS A 50 2.04 18.71 -17.99
C LYS A 50 3.39 18.72 -18.71
N ILE A 51 3.83 17.56 -19.19
CA ILE A 51 5.14 17.40 -19.84
C ILE A 51 4.98 17.64 -21.34
N THR A 52 5.85 18.49 -21.90
CA THR A 52 5.79 18.92 -23.30
C THR A 52 6.87 18.30 -24.19
N SER A 53 7.83 17.57 -23.60
CA SER A 53 8.86 16.85 -24.34
C SER A 53 8.38 15.42 -24.65
N PRO A 54 8.12 15.08 -25.91
CA PRO A 54 7.72 13.73 -26.29
C PRO A 54 8.89 12.74 -26.20
N ILE A 55 8.58 11.45 -26.16
CA ILE A 55 9.53 10.34 -26.15
C ILE A 55 9.35 9.45 -27.38
N ALA A 56 10.40 8.72 -27.74
CA ALA A 56 10.35 7.78 -28.86
C ALA A 56 9.42 6.60 -28.56
N GLY A 57 8.43 6.35 -29.42
CA GLY A 57 7.49 5.24 -29.33
C GLY A 57 7.87 4.03 -30.19
N ALA A 58 9.15 3.89 -30.56
CA ALA A 58 9.61 2.85 -31.48
C ALA A 58 9.16 1.46 -31.02
N GLY A 59 8.46 0.74 -31.90
CA GLY A 59 7.91 -0.59 -31.63
C GLY A 59 6.45 -0.60 -31.18
N PHE A 60 5.88 0.52 -30.72
CA PHE A 60 4.46 0.60 -30.38
C PHE A 60 3.58 0.77 -31.62
N LYS A 61 2.36 0.25 -31.55
CA LYS A 61 1.40 0.22 -32.67
C LYS A 61 0.05 0.76 -32.25
N PRO A 62 -0.23 2.06 -32.48
CA PRO A 62 -1.56 2.59 -32.26
C PRO A 62 -2.53 2.03 -33.30
N LYS A 63 -3.78 1.83 -32.90
CA LYS A 63 -4.86 1.33 -33.73
C LYS A 63 -6.07 2.25 -33.64
N ALA A 64 -6.77 2.45 -34.74
CA ALA A 64 -8.08 3.09 -34.76
C ALA A 64 -9.10 2.04 -35.16
N ILE A 65 -10.06 1.75 -34.28
CA ILE A 65 -10.98 0.63 -34.39
C ILE A 65 -12.41 1.16 -34.39
N ARG A 66 -13.20 0.73 -35.36
CA ARG A 66 -14.65 0.93 -35.43
C ARG A 66 -15.28 -0.37 -35.96
N THR A 67 -16.57 -0.59 -35.72
CA THR A 67 -17.30 -1.73 -36.30
C THR A 67 -17.12 -1.77 -37.82
N GLY A 68 -16.48 -2.83 -38.32
CA GLY A 68 -16.22 -3.04 -39.75
C GLY A 68 -14.97 -2.34 -40.30
N GLU A 69 -14.17 -1.69 -39.45
CA GLU A 69 -13.03 -0.87 -39.86
C GLU A 69 -11.88 -0.90 -38.83
N GLU A 70 -10.66 -1.21 -39.28
CA GLU A 70 -9.45 -1.18 -38.44
C GLU A 70 -8.31 -0.50 -39.21
N GLY A 71 -7.76 0.56 -38.63
CA GLY A 71 -6.53 1.20 -39.06
C GLY A 71 -5.40 0.88 -38.09
N VAL A 72 -4.21 0.58 -38.61
CA VAL A 72 -3.01 0.34 -37.80
C VAL A 72 -1.94 1.36 -38.19
N GLY A 73 -1.38 2.02 -37.18
CA GLY A 73 -0.27 2.95 -37.32
C GLY A 73 1.01 2.44 -36.70
N TYR A 74 2.06 3.24 -36.89
CA TYR A 74 3.38 3.01 -36.31
C TYR A 74 3.93 4.34 -35.81
N PHE A 75 4.71 4.27 -34.73
CA PHE A 75 5.51 5.41 -34.30
C PHE A 75 6.77 5.54 -35.18
N MET A 76 6.97 6.76 -35.69
CA MET A 76 8.17 7.20 -36.38
C MET A 76 8.88 8.21 -35.47
N GLY A 77 9.81 7.69 -34.65
CA GLY A 77 10.39 8.46 -33.55
C GLY A 77 9.34 8.75 -32.48
N GLU A 78 9.05 10.03 -32.26
CA GLU A 78 8.13 10.54 -31.23
C GLU A 78 6.68 10.64 -31.70
N THR A 79 6.45 10.58 -33.01
CA THR A 79 5.13 10.81 -33.62
C THR A 79 4.53 9.53 -34.17
N TYR A 80 3.21 9.44 -34.20
CA TYR A 80 2.51 8.36 -34.90
C TYR A 80 1.47 8.90 -35.88
N THR A 81 1.05 8.04 -36.80
CA THR A 81 -0.12 8.29 -37.63
C THR A 81 -0.86 6.98 -37.87
N VAL A 82 -2.18 7.01 -37.68
CA VAL A 82 -3.12 5.94 -38.02
C VAL A 82 -4.09 6.48 -39.05
N THR A 83 -4.19 5.84 -40.21
CA THR A 83 -5.16 6.22 -41.24
C THR A 83 -6.47 5.46 -41.05
N THR A 84 -7.58 6.12 -41.36
CA THR A 84 -8.92 5.54 -41.37
C THR A 84 -9.50 5.62 -42.78
N SER A 85 -10.31 4.65 -43.17
CA SER A 85 -11.05 4.65 -44.43
C SER A 85 -12.26 5.59 -44.42
N THR A 86 -12.75 5.98 -43.24
CA THR A 86 -13.89 6.91 -43.08
C THR A 86 -13.63 8.03 -42.06
N ASN A 87 -14.39 9.12 -42.14
CA ASN A 87 -14.36 10.27 -41.21
C ASN A 87 -15.44 10.18 -40.11
N ASN A 88 -15.69 8.97 -39.62
CA ASN A 88 -16.66 8.74 -38.57
C ASN A 88 -16.18 9.25 -37.20
N ILE A 89 -17.10 9.57 -36.29
CA ILE A 89 -16.81 10.25 -35.01
C ILE A 89 -16.75 9.33 -33.78
N ASP A 90 -16.81 8.01 -33.97
CA ASP A 90 -16.97 7.01 -32.90
C ASP A 90 -15.79 6.03 -32.80
N TYR A 91 -14.61 6.40 -33.30
CA TYR A 91 -13.46 5.51 -33.26
C TYR A 91 -12.99 5.26 -31.83
N LYS A 92 -12.58 4.01 -31.59
CA LYS A 92 -11.76 3.62 -30.46
C LYS A 92 -10.30 3.64 -30.89
N VAL A 93 -9.52 4.61 -30.39
CA VAL A 93 -8.08 4.69 -30.65
C VAL A 93 -7.32 4.06 -29.49
N VAL A 94 -6.50 3.05 -29.80
CA VAL A 94 -5.86 2.19 -28.81
C VAL A 94 -4.36 2.17 -29.02
N LEU A 95 -3.59 2.35 -27.95
CA LEU A 95 -2.17 2.00 -27.91
C LEU A 95 -1.99 0.77 -27.04
N GLN A 96 -1.51 -0.32 -27.62
CA GLN A 96 -1.08 -1.49 -26.85
C GLN A 96 0.41 -1.37 -26.56
N LEU A 97 0.76 -1.30 -25.29
CA LEU A 97 2.14 -1.39 -24.80
C LEU A 97 2.54 -2.88 -24.72
N PRO A 98 3.83 -3.22 -24.87
CA PRO A 98 4.30 -4.60 -24.84
C PRO A 98 3.91 -5.30 -23.53
N TYR A 99 3.23 -6.44 -23.65
CA TYR A 99 2.94 -7.33 -22.54
C TYR A 99 3.09 -8.80 -22.97
N PRO A 100 3.84 -9.63 -22.22
CA PRO A 100 4.66 -9.24 -21.07
C PRO A 100 5.78 -8.26 -21.49
N PRO A 101 6.20 -7.32 -20.62
CA PRO A 101 7.28 -6.38 -20.95
C PRO A 101 8.58 -7.15 -21.15
N GLU A 102 9.34 -6.80 -22.20
CA GLU A 102 10.65 -7.41 -22.47
C GLU A 102 11.66 -7.14 -21.34
N ASP A 103 11.55 -5.98 -20.70
CA ASP A 103 12.29 -5.61 -19.50
C ASP A 103 11.32 -5.21 -18.37
N PRO A 104 11.07 -6.10 -17.39
CA PRO A 104 10.22 -5.82 -16.23
C PRO A 104 10.69 -4.64 -15.35
N ALA A 105 11.97 -4.29 -15.38
CA ALA A 105 12.49 -3.14 -14.63
C ALA A 105 12.13 -1.80 -15.28
N ASN A 106 11.79 -1.81 -16.57
CA ASN A 106 11.56 -0.63 -17.39
C ASN A 106 10.21 -0.68 -18.13
N ALA A 107 9.25 -1.47 -17.62
CA ALA A 107 7.96 -1.66 -18.26
C ALA A 107 7.18 -0.34 -18.34
N TRP A 108 6.32 -0.23 -19.35
CA TRP A 108 5.47 0.94 -19.58
C TRP A 108 4.02 0.61 -19.28
N GLN A 109 3.29 1.52 -18.66
CA GLN A 109 1.84 1.47 -18.50
C GLN A 109 1.22 2.77 -19.00
N CYS A 110 -0.08 2.76 -19.24
CA CYS A 110 -0.81 3.97 -19.59
C CYS A 110 -0.96 4.87 -18.36
N ALA A 111 -0.58 6.14 -18.52
CA ALA A 111 -0.74 7.14 -17.48
C ALA A 111 -2.16 7.72 -17.47
N CYS A 112 -2.75 7.87 -18.66
CA CYS A 112 -4.10 8.40 -18.85
C CYS A 112 -4.95 7.47 -19.72
N ASN A 113 -6.24 7.36 -19.37
CA ASN A 113 -7.20 6.45 -19.99
C ASN A 113 -6.70 5.00 -20.14
N ALA A 114 -6.06 4.48 -19.09
CA ALA A 114 -5.72 3.06 -19.01
C ALA A 114 -7.01 2.23 -19.07
N ASN A 115 -6.97 1.12 -19.82
CA ASN A 115 -8.06 0.15 -19.80
C ASN A 115 -8.14 -0.45 -18.37
N PRO A 116 -9.30 -0.39 -17.68
CA PRO A 116 -9.44 -0.94 -16.33
C PRO A 116 -9.12 -2.44 -16.21
N LEU A 117 -9.17 -3.17 -17.32
CA LEU A 117 -8.84 -4.60 -17.39
C LEU A 117 -7.41 -4.88 -17.88
N ASP A 118 -6.72 -3.88 -18.44
CA ASP A 118 -5.36 -4.01 -18.98
C ASP A 118 -4.63 -2.65 -18.89
N PRO A 119 -3.83 -2.40 -17.84
CA PRO A 119 -3.14 -1.12 -17.66
C PRO A 119 -2.05 -0.86 -18.73
N TYR A 120 -1.72 -1.86 -19.56
CA TYR A 120 -0.82 -1.74 -20.71
C TYR A 120 -1.53 -1.28 -21.98
N GLN A 121 -2.84 -0.99 -21.91
CA GLN A 121 -3.63 -0.54 -23.04
C GLN A 121 -4.22 0.86 -22.80
N CYS A 122 -3.86 1.82 -23.65
CA CYS A 122 -4.34 3.20 -23.53
C CYS A 122 -5.52 3.35 -24.49
N VAL A 123 -6.70 3.74 -23.99
CA VAL A 123 -7.95 3.66 -24.74
C VAL A 123 -8.66 5.02 -24.81
N TYR A 124 -8.74 5.56 -26.01
CA TYR A 124 -9.54 6.74 -26.33
C TYR A 124 -10.79 6.28 -27.08
N THR A 125 -11.97 6.71 -26.63
CA THR A 125 -13.26 6.36 -27.23
C THR A 125 -13.92 7.58 -27.84
N ASN A 126 -14.78 7.36 -28.84
CA ASN A 126 -15.52 8.41 -29.53
C ASN A 126 -14.63 9.48 -30.15
N GLN A 127 -13.55 9.03 -30.81
CA GLN A 127 -12.60 9.93 -31.44
C GLN A 127 -13.04 10.25 -32.88
N ASP A 128 -13.02 11.53 -33.21
CA ASP A 128 -13.29 12.06 -34.55
C ASP A 128 -11.95 12.43 -35.24
N PRO A 129 -11.57 11.75 -36.33
CA PRO A 129 -10.30 11.98 -37.03
C PRO A 129 -10.25 13.34 -37.74
N THR A 130 -11.39 14.03 -37.88
CA THR A 130 -11.44 15.40 -38.46
C THR A 130 -11.26 16.49 -37.40
N LYS A 131 -11.59 16.20 -36.14
CA LYS A 131 -11.48 17.12 -35.00
C LYS A 131 -10.15 16.94 -34.26
N TYR A 132 -9.69 15.70 -34.10
CA TYR A 132 -8.50 15.34 -33.33
C TYR A 132 -7.35 14.95 -34.24
N THR A 133 -6.78 15.94 -34.93
CA THR A 133 -5.57 15.75 -35.73
C THR A 133 -4.32 15.53 -34.87
N SER A 134 -4.38 15.90 -33.58
CA SER A 134 -3.34 15.66 -32.58
C SER A 134 -3.93 14.98 -31.34
N LEU A 135 -3.86 13.64 -31.30
CA LEU A 135 -4.28 12.82 -30.17
C LEU A 135 -3.04 12.20 -29.52
N ASN A 136 -2.60 12.76 -28.40
CA ASN A 136 -1.38 12.35 -27.72
C ASN A 136 -1.62 11.17 -26.78
N PHE A 137 -0.65 10.25 -26.72
CA PHE A 137 -0.62 9.16 -25.74
C PHE A 137 0.27 9.54 -24.56
N PHE A 138 -0.16 9.20 -23.35
CA PHE A 138 0.58 9.45 -22.13
C PHE A 138 0.82 8.13 -21.40
N ILE A 139 2.09 7.82 -21.18
CA ILE A 139 2.53 6.59 -20.52
C ILE A 139 3.37 6.92 -19.29
N LYS A 140 3.52 5.95 -18.41
CA LYS A 140 4.35 6.02 -17.20
C LYS A 140 5.14 4.71 -17.07
N ARG A 141 6.23 4.70 -16.31
CA ARG A 141 6.89 3.43 -15.98
C ARG A 141 6.06 2.64 -15.00
N ALA A 142 6.11 1.33 -15.16
CA ALA A 142 5.62 0.34 -14.24
C ALA A 142 6.84 -0.45 -13.76
N ASN A 143 7.39 -0.10 -12.60
CA ASN A 143 8.36 -1.00 -11.98
C ASN A 143 7.57 -2.17 -11.40
N THR A 144 7.61 -3.33 -12.07
CA THR A 144 6.94 -4.56 -11.60
C THR A 144 7.77 -5.35 -10.59
N ASN A 145 9.02 -4.95 -10.35
CA ASN A 145 9.99 -5.71 -9.55
C ASN A 145 10.03 -5.30 -8.06
N ASN A 146 9.42 -4.19 -7.69
CA ASN A 146 9.42 -3.74 -6.30
C ASN A 146 8.37 -4.51 -5.51
N ASN A 147 8.83 -5.31 -4.55
CA ASN A 147 7.93 -5.96 -3.61
C ASN A 147 7.27 -4.93 -2.69
N ALA A 148 6.19 -5.36 -2.03
CA ALA A 148 5.59 -4.61 -0.95
C ALA A 148 6.61 -4.27 0.15
N TRP A 149 6.34 -3.16 0.83
CA TRP A 149 7.15 -2.66 1.91
C TRP A 149 6.24 -2.14 3.02
N TRP A 150 6.81 -1.96 4.21
CA TRP A 150 6.10 -1.52 5.40
C TRP A 150 6.84 -0.38 6.09
N GLN A 151 6.10 0.38 6.90
CA GLN A 151 6.57 1.60 7.55
C GLN A 151 6.10 1.70 9.00
N VAL A 152 6.88 2.42 9.81
CA VAL A 152 6.53 2.81 11.18
C VAL A 152 6.45 4.33 11.29
N LEU A 153 5.44 4.83 12.01
CA LEU A 153 5.30 6.25 12.36
C LEU A 153 5.63 6.46 13.84
N GLY A 154 6.71 7.19 14.14
CA GLY A 154 7.08 7.65 15.49
C GLY A 154 7.63 6.58 16.46
N GLY A 155 7.79 5.34 16.02
CA GLY A 155 8.14 4.18 16.86
C GLY A 155 9.52 3.60 16.59
N SER A 156 10.08 2.95 17.61
CA SER A 156 11.28 2.15 17.45
C SER A 156 10.97 0.75 16.93
N ILE A 157 11.94 0.17 16.21
CA ILE A 157 11.86 -1.19 15.70
C ILE A 157 13.02 -2.00 16.25
N TYR A 158 12.73 -3.20 16.73
CA TYR A 158 13.71 -4.12 17.27
C TYR A 158 13.57 -5.48 16.60
N SER A 159 14.69 -6.11 16.27
CA SER A 159 14.75 -7.53 15.91
C SER A 159 16.01 -8.18 16.49
N LYS A 160 15.89 -9.43 16.93
CA LYS A 160 17.09 -10.23 17.26
C LYS A 160 17.95 -10.47 16.02
N TYR A 161 17.30 -10.68 14.88
CA TYR A 161 17.93 -10.98 13.60
C TYR A 161 17.78 -9.79 12.65
N HIS A 162 17.13 -9.98 11.52
CA HIS A 162 17.03 -8.98 10.45
C HIS A 162 15.80 -8.09 10.62
N ILE A 163 15.94 -6.84 10.16
CA ILE A 163 14.82 -5.94 9.84
C ILE A 163 14.92 -5.68 8.34
N GLN A 164 13.86 -5.99 7.59
CA GLN A 164 13.85 -5.83 6.14
C GLN A 164 12.55 -5.16 5.69
N SER A 165 12.69 -4.08 4.93
CA SER A 165 11.59 -3.39 4.23
C SER A 165 12.19 -2.71 3.02
N PHE A 166 12.08 -3.29 1.83
CA PHE A 166 12.75 -2.74 0.65
C PHE A 166 11.95 -1.57 0.09
N ILE A 167 12.35 -0.35 0.44
CA ILE A 167 11.63 0.86 0.09
C ILE A 167 11.96 1.23 -1.37
N PRO A 168 10.94 1.37 -2.23
CA PRO A 168 11.13 1.78 -3.63
C PRO A 168 11.69 3.21 -3.72
N TYR A 169 12.92 3.34 -4.22
CA TYR A 169 13.63 4.64 -4.24
C TYR A 169 14.30 5.02 -5.57
N SER A 170 14.64 4.09 -6.48
CA SER A 170 15.51 4.46 -7.61
C SER A 170 14.86 5.44 -8.59
N GLU A 171 15.67 6.29 -9.20
CA GLU A 171 15.24 7.51 -9.87
C GLU A 171 14.45 7.28 -11.17
N LEU A 172 13.25 7.89 -11.23
CA LEU A 172 12.37 8.13 -12.40
C LEU A 172 11.60 6.95 -13.03
N PRO A 173 10.31 7.19 -13.37
CA PRO A 173 9.21 7.74 -12.59
C PRO A 173 8.38 6.64 -11.90
N GLY A 174 7.61 7.03 -10.88
CA GLY A 174 6.69 6.14 -10.17
C GLY A 174 7.21 5.57 -8.85
N TYR A 175 8.29 6.11 -8.29
CA TYR A 175 8.89 5.71 -7.02
C TYR A 175 8.53 6.67 -5.89
N CYS A 176 8.50 6.15 -4.67
CA CYS A 176 8.12 6.88 -3.46
C CYS A 176 8.85 8.22 -3.27
N ASN A 177 10.13 8.33 -3.62
CA ASN A 177 10.87 9.60 -3.50
C ASN A 177 10.44 10.70 -4.48
N THR A 178 9.76 10.33 -5.58
CA THR A 178 9.28 11.26 -6.61
C THR A 178 7.77 11.48 -6.55
N THR A 179 7.04 10.61 -5.84
CA THR A 179 5.58 10.70 -5.70
C THR A 179 5.22 11.67 -4.58
N PRO A 180 4.46 12.76 -4.85
CA PRO A 180 3.99 13.67 -3.82
C PRO A 180 3.20 12.91 -2.73
N GLY A 181 3.58 13.09 -1.48
CA GLY A 181 2.93 12.44 -0.33
C GLY A 181 3.50 11.08 0.06
N CYS A 182 4.36 10.47 -0.76
CA CYS A 182 5.10 9.28 -0.33
C CYS A 182 6.37 9.68 0.42
N VAL A 183 6.65 8.95 1.50
CA VAL A 183 7.82 9.18 2.35
C VAL A 183 8.70 7.93 2.31
N PRO A 184 9.85 7.94 1.60
CA PRO A 184 10.70 6.77 1.46
C PRO A 184 11.55 6.56 2.72
N ALA A 185 10.91 6.12 3.80
CA ALA A 185 11.55 5.87 5.08
C ALA A 185 10.89 4.68 5.79
N LEU A 186 11.70 3.84 6.44
CA LEU A 186 11.24 2.75 7.28
C LEU A 186 10.56 3.32 8.53
N ILE A 187 11.12 4.39 9.08
CA ILE A 187 10.63 5.10 10.24
C ILE A 187 10.43 6.57 9.86
N ASP A 188 9.18 6.99 9.77
CA ASP A 188 8.78 8.37 9.56
C ASP A 188 8.37 9.03 10.89
N SER A 189 8.20 10.36 10.87
CA SER A 189 7.64 11.16 11.95
C SER A 189 6.32 10.60 12.46
N ASP A 190 6.05 10.86 13.75
CA ASP A 190 4.81 10.46 14.38
C ASP A 190 3.58 11.12 13.73
N ILE A 191 2.37 10.71 14.11
CA ILE A 191 1.14 11.19 13.48
C ILE A 191 0.94 12.71 13.54
N ASP A 192 1.50 13.37 14.58
CA ASP A 192 1.45 14.82 14.76
C ASP A 192 2.54 15.54 13.96
N MET A 193 3.33 14.77 13.19
CA MET A 193 4.46 15.22 12.36
C MET A 193 5.53 15.94 13.18
N ASN A 194 5.69 15.58 14.46
CA ASN A 194 6.81 16.08 15.22
C ASN A 194 8.09 15.31 14.84
N MET A 195 9.17 16.05 14.64
CA MET A 195 10.49 15.46 14.35
C MET A 195 11.23 15.03 15.62
N GLU A 196 10.60 15.15 16.79
CA GLU A 196 11.26 14.95 18.07
C GLU A 196 11.34 13.47 18.48
N SER A 197 10.44 12.63 17.98
CA SER A 197 10.41 11.20 18.29
C SER A 197 10.05 10.31 17.09
N PRO A 198 10.83 10.30 15.98
CA PRO A 198 10.60 9.32 14.92
C PRO A 198 10.80 7.89 15.41
N GLY A 199 11.68 7.67 16.39
CA GLY A 199 12.09 6.34 16.86
C GLY A 199 13.45 5.94 16.29
N PHE A 200 13.85 4.68 16.48
CA PHE A 200 15.09 4.13 15.92
C PHE A 200 14.94 2.64 15.62
N ALA A 201 15.67 2.15 14.62
CA ALA A 201 15.76 0.72 14.32
C ALA A 201 17.02 0.11 14.94
N PHE A 202 16.90 -1.09 15.50
CA PHE A 202 18.03 -1.82 16.11
C PHE A 202 17.95 -3.32 15.84
N THR A 203 19.09 -3.94 15.60
CA THR A 203 19.24 -5.39 15.48
C THR A 203 20.36 -5.91 16.40
N ASN A 204 20.14 -7.01 17.10
CA ASN A 204 21.18 -7.61 17.95
C ASN A 204 22.23 -8.38 17.13
N GLN A 205 21.79 -9.35 16.32
CA GLN A 205 22.67 -10.27 15.57
C GLN A 205 22.49 -10.18 14.04
N GLY A 206 21.61 -9.32 13.55
CA GLY A 206 21.34 -9.20 12.12
C GLY A 206 21.74 -7.87 11.50
N LYS A 207 21.01 -7.52 10.45
CA LYS A 207 21.23 -6.32 9.64
C LYS A 207 19.88 -5.66 9.37
N ILE A 208 19.91 -4.35 9.20
CA ILE A 208 18.77 -3.59 8.73
C ILE A 208 18.95 -3.35 7.22
N SER A 209 17.97 -3.76 6.42
CA SER A 209 18.00 -3.67 4.97
C SER A 209 16.77 -2.93 4.46
N THR A 210 16.98 -1.68 4.03
CA THR A 210 15.91 -0.82 3.51
C THR A 210 15.97 -0.55 2.01
N SER A 211 17.02 -1.03 1.34
CA SER A 211 17.20 -0.91 -0.10
C SER A 211 17.86 -2.17 -0.66
N GLN A 212 17.55 -2.49 -1.91
CA GLN A 212 18.27 -3.51 -2.68
C GLN A 212 19.62 -2.99 -3.19
N THR A 213 19.78 -1.66 -3.31
CA THR A 213 21.01 -1.04 -3.81
C THR A 213 21.96 -0.71 -2.66
N THR A 214 23.23 -1.09 -2.82
CA THR A 214 24.26 -0.80 -1.80
C THR A 214 24.49 0.71 -1.68
N GLY A 215 24.49 1.24 -0.46
CA GLY A 215 24.76 2.66 -0.16
C GLY A 215 23.50 3.50 0.10
N ASN A 216 22.31 3.00 -0.24
CA ASN A 216 21.05 3.65 0.05
C ASN A 216 20.47 3.10 1.37
N VAL A 217 20.19 4.00 2.32
CA VAL A 217 19.64 3.64 3.63
C VAL A 217 18.44 4.54 3.93
N PHE A 218 17.25 3.98 3.81
CA PHE A 218 15.96 4.64 4.08
C PHE A 218 15.47 4.33 5.48
N LEU A 219 16.31 4.55 6.49
CA LEU A 219 15.88 4.35 7.89
C LEU A 219 14.94 5.47 8.33
N HIS A 220 15.33 6.70 8.02
CA HIS A 220 14.68 7.93 8.41
C HIS A 220 14.60 8.85 7.20
N THR A 221 13.73 9.87 7.24
CA THR A 221 13.69 10.90 6.20
C THR A 221 14.99 11.72 6.24
N THR A 222 15.39 12.31 5.10
CA THR A 222 16.68 13.03 4.96
C THR A 222 16.81 14.25 5.88
N THR A 223 15.71 14.75 6.44
CA THR A 223 15.68 15.84 7.42
C THR A 223 15.71 15.36 8.87
N SER A 224 15.48 14.07 9.12
CA SER A 224 15.47 13.48 10.46
C SER A 224 16.85 12.96 10.87
N ARG A 225 17.65 13.87 11.43
CA ARG A 225 18.83 13.68 12.30
C ARG A 225 19.99 12.85 11.72
N SER A 226 21.21 13.36 11.92
CA SER A 226 22.42 12.53 11.75
C SER A 226 22.53 11.54 12.92
N ASN A 227 23.07 10.35 12.64
CA ASN A 227 23.47 9.42 13.70
C ASN A 227 24.43 10.14 14.67
N ALA A 228 24.20 10.00 15.98
CA ALA A 228 25.15 10.51 16.96
C ALA A 228 26.49 9.77 16.77
N ILE A 229 27.56 10.52 16.53
CA ILE A 229 28.91 10.04 16.13
C ILE A 229 29.52 9.02 17.12
N GLN A 230 28.92 8.85 18.31
CA GLN A 230 29.40 7.95 19.37
C GLN A 230 28.28 7.16 20.07
N ALA A 231 27.07 7.10 19.49
CA ALA A 231 25.98 6.27 20.04
C ALA A 231 26.18 4.80 19.66
N ASN A 232 27.15 4.15 20.28
CA ASN A 232 27.32 2.71 20.19
C ASN A 232 26.41 2.04 21.23
N ALA A 233 25.37 1.34 20.76
CA ALA A 233 24.70 0.36 21.60
C ALA A 233 25.67 -0.82 21.78
N MET A 234 26.29 -0.92 22.96
CA MET A 234 27.01 -2.13 23.35
C MET A 234 25.98 -3.25 23.50
N SER A 235 26.21 -4.39 22.86
CA SER A 235 25.39 -5.61 22.90
C SER A 235 24.60 -5.76 24.21
N PHE A 236 23.29 -5.88 24.11
CA PHE A 236 22.42 -6.20 25.24
C PHE A 236 21.57 -7.42 24.89
N ASP A 237 21.52 -8.38 25.81
CA ASP A 237 20.59 -9.51 25.71
C ASP A 237 19.32 -9.12 26.47
N LEU A 238 18.22 -8.89 25.74
CA LEU A 238 16.94 -8.62 26.38
C LEU A 238 16.34 -9.96 26.84
N PRO A 239 16.02 -10.11 28.12
CA PRO A 239 15.24 -11.25 28.57
C PRO A 239 13.84 -11.23 27.91
N GLU A 240 13.40 -12.41 27.44
CA GLU A 240 12.12 -12.56 26.76
C GLU A 240 10.95 -12.40 27.74
N GLU A 241 10.15 -11.36 27.54
CA GLU A 241 8.92 -11.06 28.29
C GLU A 241 7.71 -11.65 27.56
N GLY A 242 7.62 -12.98 27.54
CA GLY A 242 6.54 -13.74 26.90
C GLY A 242 5.31 -13.97 27.78
N TYR A 243 4.38 -14.79 27.29
CA TYR A 243 3.16 -15.23 27.98
C TYR A 243 3.46 -15.74 29.39
N ASN A 244 4.40 -16.69 29.49
CA ASN A 244 4.74 -17.32 30.78
C ASN A 244 5.31 -16.32 31.80
N TYR A 245 6.02 -15.29 31.35
CA TYR A 245 6.56 -14.25 32.22
C TYR A 245 5.43 -13.43 32.86
N PHE A 246 4.56 -12.86 32.01
CA PHE A 246 3.47 -12.01 32.48
C PHE A 246 2.39 -12.82 33.23
N TYR A 247 2.04 -14.01 32.73
CA TYR A 247 0.99 -14.85 33.32
C TYR A 247 1.38 -15.31 34.73
N LYS A 248 2.61 -15.79 34.96
CA LYS A 248 3.07 -16.17 36.30
C LYS A 248 2.92 -15.05 37.33
N LYS A 249 3.10 -13.80 36.90
CA LYS A 249 2.99 -12.62 37.75
C LYS A 249 1.55 -12.26 38.10
N MET A 250 0.62 -12.51 37.19
CA MET A 250 -0.76 -11.99 37.25
C MET A 250 -1.84 -13.07 37.41
N GLN A 251 -1.49 -14.36 37.30
CA GLN A 251 -2.43 -15.50 37.30
C GLN A 251 -3.36 -15.55 38.53
N LYS A 252 -2.93 -15.03 39.69
CA LYS A 252 -3.75 -15.01 40.91
C LYS A 252 -4.94 -14.03 40.83
N GLU A 253 -4.82 -13.03 39.97
CA GLU A 253 -5.83 -11.98 39.74
C GLU A 253 -6.59 -12.23 38.44
N ALA A 254 -6.14 -13.17 37.61
CA ALA A 254 -6.75 -13.49 36.33
C ALA A 254 -8.10 -14.19 36.52
N ILE A 255 -9.13 -13.69 35.84
CA ILE A 255 -10.48 -14.26 35.83
C ILE A 255 -10.73 -14.90 34.46
N ASN A 256 -11.43 -16.03 34.43
CA ASN A 256 -11.78 -16.71 33.18
C ASN A 256 -12.63 -15.79 32.28
N LEU A 257 -12.26 -15.68 31.00
CA LEU A 257 -12.97 -14.98 29.95
C LEU A 257 -13.61 -16.02 29.01
N PRO A 258 -14.91 -16.31 29.17
CA PRO A 258 -15.55 -17.45 28.53
C PRO A 258 -15.82 -17.28 27.03
N SER A 259 -15.69 -16.06 26.49
CA SER A 259 -16.00 -15.75 25.10
C SER A 259 -15.15 -14.59 24.59
N SER A 260 -15.18 -14.35 23.28
CA SER A 260 -14.47 -13.23 22.65
C SER A 260 -15.12 -11.85 22.81
N GLN A 261 -16.23 -11.75 23.53
CA GLN A 261 -16.86 -10.48 23.85
C GLN A 261 -16.00 -9.67 24.82
N LYS A 262 -15.86 -8.36 24.57
CA LYS A 262 -15.14 -7.44 25.47
C LYS A 262 -15.75 -7.51 26.88
N PRO A 263 -14.97 -7.88 27.91
CA PRO A 263 -15.49 -7.87 29.27
C PRO A 263 -15.63 -6.42 29.78
N VAL A 264 -16.49 -6.24 30.78
CA VAL A 264 -16.52 -5.01 31.58
C VAL A 264 -15.56 -5.20 32.76
N PRO A 265 -14.47 -4.42 32.86
CA PRO A 265 -13.50 -4.58 33.94
C PRO A 265 -14.11 -4.25 35.31
N SER A 266 -14.10 -5.22 36.22
CA SER A 266 -14.49 -5.02 37.63
C SER A 266 -13.35 -4.45 38.49
N THR A 267 -12.12 -4.55 37.99
CA THR A 267 -10.89 -4.02 38.58
C THR A 267 -10.11 -3.26 37.53
N ASN A 268 -9.15 -2.46 37.95
CA ASN A 268 -8.32 -1.69 37.04
C ASN A 268 -6.83 -1.91 37.37
N PRO A 269 -6.09 -2.72 36.58
CA PRO A 269 -6.53 -3.41 35.37
C PRO A 269 -7.48 -4.60 35.62
N GLY A 270 -8.35 -4.86 34.66
CA GLY A 270 -9.08 -6.11 34.54
C GLY A 270 -8.17 -7.15 33.88
N ILE A 271 -7.94 -8.28 34.57
CA ILE A 271 -7.00 -9.32 34.13
C ILE A 271 -7.81 -10.56 33.79
N TYR A 272 -7.67 -11.03 32.56
CA TYR A 272 -8.50 -12.09 32.01
C TYR A 272 -7.65 -13.22 31.45
N LEU A 273 -8.18 -14.44 31.53
CA LEU A 273 -7.59 -15.65 30.93
C LEU A 273 -8.61 -16.29 30.01
N HIS A 274 -8.23 -16.55 28.76
CA HIS A 274 -9.00 -17.36 27.84
C HIS A 274 -8.24 -18.65 27.52
N GLU A 275 -8.94 -19.79 27.63
CA GLU A 275 -8.41 -21.10 27.28
C GLU A 275 -8.74 -21.44 25.82
N GLY A 276 -7.74 -21.77 25.02
CA GLY A 276 -7.88 -22.05 23.60
C GLY A 276 -7.78 -20.81 22.70
N ASN A 277 -8.24 -20.96 21.46
CA ASN A 277 -8.13 -19.92 20.45
C ASN A 277 -9.19 -18.83 20.65
N PHE A 278 -8.76 -17.59 20.52
CA PHE A 278 -9.59 -16.39 20.69
C PHE A 278 -9.78 -15.68 19.37
N THR A 279 -10.99 -15.27 19.02
CA THR A 279 -11.27 -14.59 17.74
C THR A 279 -12.04 -13.29 17.96
N ILE A 280 -11.43 -12.16 17.56
CA ILE A 280 -12.09 -10.85 17.51
C ILE A 280 -12.35 -10.50 16.04
N ASN A 281 -13.55 -10.02 15.74
CA ASN A 281 -13.95 -9.54 14.44
C ASN A 281 -14.84 -8.30 14.55
N ASP A 282 -15.28 -7.80 13.41
CA ASP A 282 -16.18 -6.65 13.28
C ASP A 282 -17.56 -6.85 13.95
N LEU A 283 -17.99 -8.09 14.18
CA LEU A 283 -19.26 -8.41 14.88
C LEU A 283 -19.13 -8.43 16.40
N ASN A 284 -17.91 -8.50 16.93
CA ASN A 284 -17.62 -8.49 18.37
C ASN A 284 -16.46 -7.54 18.71
N SER A 285 -16.41 -6.41 18.01
CA SER A 285 -15.33 -5.43 18.10
C SER A 285 -15.09 -4.92 19.52
N TRP A 286 -13.83 -4.65 19.81
CA TRP A 286 -13.39 -4.18 21.13
C TRP A 286 -13.17 -2.68 21.09
N HIS A 287 -13.97 -1.96 21.88
CA HIS A 287 -13.76 -0.54 22.14
C HIS A 287 -13.43 -0.33 23.61
N VAL A 288 -12.17 -0.02 23.90
CA VAL A 288 -11.66 0.23 25.26
C VAL A 288 -11.64 1.73 25.50
N THR A 289 -12.36 2.17 26.52
CA THR A 289 -12.47 3.60 26.84
C THR A 289 -11.23 4.10 27.58
N ASN A 290 -11.07 5.42 27.68
CA ASN A 290 -9.93 6.04 28.37
C ASN A 290 -9.91 5.81 29.91
N SER A 291 -10.92 5.15 30.46
CA SER A 291 -11.04 4.77 31.87
C SER A 291 -10.84 3.28 32.13
N GLU A 292 -10.65 2.47 31.09
CA GLU A 292 -10.50 1.03 31.17
C GLU A 292 -9.04 0.61 30.97
N GLN A 293 -8.57 -0.33 31.80
CA GLN A 293 -7.34 -1.08 31.53
C GLN A 293 -7.66 -2.56 31.50
N ILE A 294 -7.34 -3.22 30.40
CA ILE A 294 -7.66 -4.63 30.19
C ILE A 294 -6.38 -5.37 29.76
N ILE A 295 -6.09 -6.49 30.42
CA ILE A 295 -5.03 -7.43 30.05
C ILE A 295 -5.69 -8.78 29.81
N VAL A 296 -5.50 -9.36 28.63
CA VAL A 296 -6.05 -10.66 28.25
C VAL A 296 -4.90 -11.62 27.98
N PHE A 297 -4.84 -12.69 28.77
CA PHE A 297 -4.01 -13.85 28.52
C PHE A 297 -4.77 -14.84 27.66
N ILE A 298 -4.18 -15.26 26.54
CA ILE A 298 -4.78 -16.24 25.63
C ILE A 298 -3.87 -17.48 25.57
N ASN A 299 -4.36 -18.60 26.10
CA ASN A 299 -3.70 -19.90 26.03
C ASN A 299 -4.06 -20.63 24.72
N GLY A 300 -3.67 -20.02 23.60
CA GLY A 300 -3.97 -20.45 22.24
C GLY A 300 -3.58 -19.37 21.26
N ASP A 301 -4.16 -19.38 20.06
CA ASP A 301 -3.96 -18.34 19.05
C ASP A 301 -4.97 -17.19 19.21
N LEU A 302 -4.56 -15.97 18.88
CA LEU A 302 -5.46 -14.82 18.69
C LEU A 302 -5.67 -14.61 17.19
N ASN A 303 -6.93 -14.64 16.75
CA ASN A 303 -7.31 -14.33 15.37
C ASN A 303 -8.09 -13.01 15.34
N ILE A 304 -7.69 -12.10 14.46
CA ILE A 304 -8.37 -10.83 14.20
C ILE A 304 -8.83 -10.83 12.75
N ASP A 305 -10.12 -10.67 12.51
CA ASP A 305 -10.72 -10.80 11.18
C ASP A 305 -11.78 -9.73 10.91
N ASP A 306 -11.98 -9.38 9.65
CA ASP A 306 -13.08 -8.53 9.19
C ASP A 306 -14.00 -9.39 8.31
N THR A 307 -15.13 -9.79 8.89
CA THR A 307 -16.09 -10.70 8.24
C THR A 307 -17.11 -9.97 7.36
N SER A 308 -17.35 -8.68 7.60
CA SER A 308 -18.20 -7.86 6.73
C SER A 308 -17.45 -7.28 5.53
N GLY A 309 -16.12 -7.27 5.57
CA GLY A 309 -15.28 -6.69 4.53
C GLY A 309 -15.31 -5.17 4.52
N THR A 310 -15.84 -4.55 5.57
CA THR A 310 -15.96 -3.09 5.68
C THR A 310 -14.70 -2.54 6.37
N ASP A 311 -14.20 -1.39 5.89
CA ASP A 311 -13.00 -0.73 6.42
C ASP A 311 -13.25 -0.16 7.85
N GLN A 312 -13.55 -1.04 8.82
CA GLN A 312 -13.98 -0.72 10.18
C GLN A 312 -12.91 -1.04 11.21
N GLN A 313 -12.88 -0.25 12.27
CA GLN A 313 -11.98 -0.46 13.40
C GLN A 313 -12.47 -1.63 14.25
N ILE A 314 -11.65 -2.67 14.39
CA ILE A 314 -11.99 -3.91 15.10
C ILE A 314 -11.58 -3.81 16.57
N ILE A 315 -10.41 -3.23 16.84
CA ILE A 315 -9.89 -3.03 18.20
C ILE A 315 -9.46 -1.58 18.34
N THR A 316 -10.08 -0.84 19.25
CA THR A 316 -9.79 0.59 19.49
C THR A 316 -9.52 0.84 20.97
N VAL A 317 -8.58 1.74 21.25
CA VAL A 317 -8.24 2.19 22.61
C VAL A 317 -8.25 3.70 22.63
N GLU A 318 -9.24 4.30 23.30
CA GLU A 318 -9.34 5.75 23.42
C GLU A 318 -8.08 6.34 24.06
N LYS A 319 -7.60 7.45 23.48
CA LYS A 319 -6.43 8.17 23.97
C LYS A 319 -6.75 8.88 25.30
N GLY A 320 -5.73 8.96 26.16
CA GLY A 320 -5.76 9.77 27.38
C GLY A 320 -6.13 9.00 28.66
N ASN A 321 -6.01 9.69 29.79
CA ASN A 321 -6.23 9.18 31.13
C ASN A 321 -5.49 7.86 31.41
N ILE A 322 -6.18 6.72 31.49
CA ILE A 322 -5.56 5.41 31.80
C ILE A 322 -5.83 4.34 30.74
N GLY A 323 -6.51 4.66 29.63
CA GLY A 323 -6.88 3.70 28.58
C GLY A 323 -5.72 2.77 28.20
N PHE A 324 -5.93 1.46 28.34
CA PHE A 324 -4.90 0.46 28.05
C PHE A 324 -5.52 -0.89 27.68
N LEU A 325 -5.00 -1.51 26.62
CA LEU A 325 -5.38 -2.87 26.21
C LEU A 325 -4.11 -3.65 25.87
N ALA A 326 -3.97 -4.83 26.46
CA ALA A 326 -2.94 -5.79 26.10
C ALA A 326 -3.53 -7.18 25.84
N PHE A 327 -3.12 -7.78 24.72
CA PHE A 327 -3.27 -9.20 24.44
C PHE A 327 -1.91 -9.87 24.56
N ILE A 328 -1.82 -10.85 25.46
CA ILE A 328 -0.61 -11.63 25.70
C ILE A 328 -0.93 -13.09 25.37
N VAL A 329 -0.29 -13.62 24.33
CA VAL A 329 -0.74 -14.81 23.62
C VAL A 329 0.34 -15.88 23.65
N HIS A 330 -0.02 -17.11 24.03
CA HIS A 330 0.91 -18.24 24.03
C HIS A 330 1.15 -18.80 22.62
N GLY A 331 0.11 -18.80 21.78
CA GLY A 331 0.18 -19.16 20.35
C GLY A 331 0.42 -17.95 19.46
N ASN A 332 0.05 -18.04 18.18
CA ASN A 332 0.23 -16.98 17.19
C ASN A 332 -0.80 -15.85 17.33
N ILE A 333 -0.46 -14.68 16.78
CA ILE A 333 -1.44 -13.63 16.48
C ILE A 333 -1.60 -13.57 14.97
N ASN A 334 -2.80 -13.88 14.47
CA ASN A 334 -3.14 -13.84 13.05
C ASN A 334 -4.08 -12.68 12.79
N ILE A 335 -3.69 -11.77 11.90
CA ILE A 335 -4.53 -10.71 11.38
C ILE A 335 -4.86 -11.07 9.93
N SER A 336 -6.13 -11.28 9.63
CA SER A 336 -6.54 -11.73 8.30
C SER A 336 -6.30 -10.66 7.24
N ALA A 337 -6.27 -11.08 5.97
CA ALA A 337 -6.13 -10.17 4.84
C ALA A 337 -7.33 -9.21 4.69
N ASN A 338 -8.49 -9.54 5.27
CA ASN A 338 -9.68 -8.69 5.23
C ASN A 338 -9.57 -7.46 6.13
N VAL A 339 -8.73 -7.50 7.17
CA VAL A 339 -8.53 -6.39 8.12
C VAL A 339 -7.68 -5.29 7.47
N GLY A 340 -8.27 -4.44 6.65
CA GLY A 340 -7.52 -3.38 5.97
C GLY A 340 -8.40 -2.30 5.40
N HIS A 341 -7.76 -1.24 4.91
CA HIS A 341 -8.40 -0.22 4.08
C HIS A 341 -8.36 -0.65 2.62
N THR A 342 -9.51 -0.63 1.97
CA THR A 342 -9.64 -0.96 0.54
C THR A 342 -8.91 0.08 -0.34
N ASN A 343 -8.80 1.32 0.15
CA ASN A 343 -7.99 2.34 -0.49
C ASN A 343 -6.51 2.21 -0.08
N ALA A 344 -5.65 1.79 -1.03
CA ALA A 344 -4.20 1.69 -0.81
C ALA A 344 -3.53 3.04 -0.48
N THR A 345 -4.11 4.17 -0.90
CA THR A 345 -3.59 5.51 -0.58
C THR A 345 -4.22 6.10 0.68
N PHE A 346 -4.88 5.29 1.51
CA PHE A 346 -5.48 5.77 2.75
C PHE A 346 -4.40 6.37 3.65
N ASN A 347 -4.66 7.58 4.16
CA ASN A 347 -3.70 8.35 4.94
C ASN A 347 -3.60 7.79 6.37
N PRO A 348 -2.44 7.22 6.77
CA PRO A 348 -2.28 6.63 8.10
C PRO A 348 -2.25 7.66 9.23
N ARG A 349 -2.15 8.96 8.92
CA ARG A 349 -2.08 10.04 9.92
C ARG A 349 -3.45 10.54 10.37
N THR A 350 -4.54 9.97 9.86
CA THR A 350 -5.90 10.34 10.27
C THR A 350 -6.29 9.69 11.60
N ALA A 351 -7.15 10.34 12.38
CA ALA A 351 -7.45 9.92 13.75
C ALA A 351 -8.04 8.50 13.87
N ASN A 352 -8.79 8.05 12.85
CA ASN A 352 -9.43 6.73 12.81
C ASN A 352 -8.75 5.77 11.82
N ALA A 353 -7.50 6.05 11.45
CA ALA A 353 -6.76 5.19 10.53
C ALA A 353 -6.49 3.78 11.08
N PRO A 354 -6.12 3.59 12.36
CA PRO A 354 -5.82 2.26 12.86
C PRO A 354 -7.06 1.38 12.93
N LEU A 355 -6.95 0.17 12.41
CA LEU A 355 -8.00 -0.85 12.49
C LEU A 355 -7.86 -1.71 13.74
N VAL A 356 -6.63 -1.80 14.25
CA VAL A 356 -6.25 -2.60 15.41
C VAL A 356 -5.33 -1.77 16.29
N GLU A 357 -5.75 -1.53 17.54
CA GLU A 357 -5.03 -0.74 18.53
C GLU A 357 -4.74 -1.53 19.81
N GLY A 358 -3.54 -1.38 20.37
CA GLY A 358 -3.19 -1.95 21.68
C GLY A 358 -1.75 -2.47 21.78
N VAL A 359 -1.52 -3.27 22.82
CA VAL A 359 -0.26 -3.99 23.03
C VAL A 359 -0.47 -5.47 22.73
N PHE A 360 0.19 -5.97 21.70
CA PHE A 360 0.09 -7.34 21.21
C PHE A 360 1.43 -8.04 21.44
N ILE A 361 1.44 -9.05 22.32
CA ILE A 361 2.62 -9.82 22.67
C ILE A 361 2.32 -11.30 22.43
N THR A 362 3.18 -11.99 21.69
CA THR A 362 3.08 -13.43 21.45
C THR A 362 4.42 -14.12 21.62
N ASP A 363 4.40 -15.31 22.22
CA ASP A 363 5.54 -16.23 22.29
C ASP A 363 5.96 -16.75 20.91
N LYS A 364 5.08 -16.62 19.90
CA LYS A 364 5.26 -17.10 18.54
C LYS A 364 5.37 -15.93 17.57
N ILE A 365 4.69 -16.03 16.43
CA ILE A 365 4.73 -15.02 15.39
C ILE A 365 3.48 -14.14 15.42
N ILE A 366 3.65 -12.88 15.03
CA ILE A 366 2.55 -12.05 14.54
C ILE A 366 2.54 -12.19 13.03
N ARG A 367 1.41 -12.62 12.45
CA ARG A 367 1.23 -12.77 11.02
C ARG A 367 0.11 -11.84 10.55
N ILE A 368 0.42 -11.01 9.55
CA ILE A 368 -0.56 -10.23 8.80
C ILE A 368 -0.69 -10.90 7.44
N ASP A 369 -1.84 -11.53 7.21
CA ASP A 369 -2.10 -12.26 5.99
C ASP A 369 -2.35 -11.31 4.81
N GLY A 370 -1.98 -11.78 3.63
CA GLY A 370 -2.29 -11.19 2.34
C GLY A 370 -2.99 -12.20 1.44
N LEU A 371 -3.47 -11.73 0.30
CA LEU A 371 -4.17 -12.49 -0.72
C LEU A 371 -3.23 -12.78 -1.91
N GLN A 372 -3.56 -13.81 -2.67
CA GLN A 372 -2.85 -14.14 -3.91
C GLN A 372 -3.58 -13.57 -5.11
N ASP A 373 -2.81 -13.05 -6.07
CA ASP A 373 -3.28 -12.57 -7.38
C ASP A 373 -4.35 -11.45 -7.34
N VAL A 374 -4.55 -10.82 -6.18
CA VAL A 374 -5.43 -9.65 -6.01
C VAL A 374 -4.73 -8.64 -5.11
N SER A 375 -5.03 -7.36 -5.30
CA SER A 375 -4.47 -6.30 -4.48
C SER A 375 -4.96 -6.45 -3.05
N ASP A 376 -4.04 -6.50 -2.10
CA ASP A 376 -4.38 -6.49 -0.68
C ASP A 376 -4.96 -5.16 -0.22
N LYS A 377 -5.67 -5.21 0.91
CA LYS A 377 -6.06 -4.01 1.64
C LYS A 377 -4.88 -3.47 2.43
N LYS A 378 -4.75 -2.14 2.59
CA LYS A 378 -3.69 -1.53 3.41
C LYS A 378 -3.91 -1.81 4.89
N PHE A 379 -2.94 -2.40 5.58
CA PHE A 379 -3.01 -2.58 7.04
C PHE A 379 -2.52 -1.33 7.76
N ILE A 380 -3.27 -0.89 8.78
CA ILE A 380 -2.83 0.16 9.69
C ILE A 380 -3.11 -0.30 11.11
N GLY A 381 -2.05 -0.58 11.86
CA GLY A 381 -2.11 -0.97 13.28
C GLY A 381 -1.46 0.10 14.16
N ALA A 382 -1.95 0.29 15.37
CA ALA A 382 -1.37 1.25 16.32
C ALA A 382 -1.06 0.63 17.68
N GLY A 383 0.11 0.94 18.23
CA GLY A 383 0.55 0.49 19.54
C GLY A 383 1.86 -0.27 19.51
N THR A 384 1.90 -1.43 20.15
CA THR A 384 3.13 -2.23 20.32
C THR A 384 2.85 -3.65 19.86
N PHE A 385 3.70 -4.15 18.96
CA PHE A 385 3.57 -5.48 18.36
C PHE A 385 4.87 -6.25 18.59
N VAL A 386 4.79 -7.33 19.37
CA VAL A 386 5.94 -8.16 19.77
C VAL A 386 5.63 -9.62 19.43
N GLY A 387 6.35 -10.17 18.46
CA GLY A 387 6.39 -11.61 18.21
C GLY A 387 7.79 -12.15 18.49
N TRP A 388 7.94 -12.98 19.51
CA TRP A 388 9.24 -13.49 19.95
C TRP A 388 9.89 -14.42 18.91
N GLU A 389 9.11 -15.14 18.11
CA GLU A 389 9.60 -15.93 16.97
C GLU A 389 9.62 -15.13 15.65
N GLY A 390 8.99 -13.95 15.61
CA GLY A 390 9.06 -13.02 14.49
C GLY A 390 7.75 -12.30 14.16
N ILE A 391 7.82 -11.44 13.15
CA ILE A 391 6.68 -10.74 12.55
C ILE A 391 6.69 -11.05 11.04
N GLN A 392 5.58 -11.55 10.52
CA GLN A 392 5.40 -11.89 9.11
C GLN A 392 4.35 -10.95 8.50
N LEU A 393 4.79 -10.18 7.51
CA LEU A 393 4.01 -9.19 6.79
C LEU A 393 3.89 -9.68 5.35
N ASN A 394 2.70 -10.12 4.96
CA ASN A 394 2.48 -10.82 3.70
C ASN A 394 1.63 -10.02 2.71
N ARG A 395 1.34 -8.74 2.98
CA ARG A 395 0.49 -7.96 2.07
C ARG A 395 1.25 -7.44 0.88
N SER A 396 0.53 -7.31 -0.22
CA SER A 396 1.01 -6.75 -1.46
C SER A 396 -0.13 -6.12 -2.26
N PHE A 397 0.11 -4.93 -2.79
CA PHE A 397 -0.80 -4.34 -3.78
C PHE A 397 -0.57 -4.90 -5.20
N ALA A 398 0.30 -5.91 -5.34
CA ALA A 398 0.58 -6.53 -6.63
C ALA A 398 -0.64 -7.31 -7.12
N VAL A 399 -1.03 -7.05 -8.36
CA VAL A 399 -1.95 -7.87 -9.14
C VAL A 399 -1.19 -8.46 -10.33
N PRO A 400 -1.70 -9.51 -11.00
CA PRO A 400 -1.06 -10.06 -12.18
C PRO A 400 -0.77 -8.98 -13.23
N GLY A 401 0.51 -8.68 -13.45
CA GLY A 401 0.95 -7.65 -14.39
C GLY A 401 0.93 -6.21 -13.86
N ASP A 402 0.57 -5.94 -12.62
CA ASP A 402 0.71 -4.57 -12.07
C ASP A 402 1.20 -4.59 -10.62
N ASN A 403 2.28 -3.85 -10.37
CA ASN A 403 2.89 -3.70 -9.05
C ASN A 403 3.11 -2.21 -8.71
N SER A 404 2.46 -1.32 -9.46
CA SER A 404 2.75 0.11 -9.45
C SER A 404 2.42 0.79 -8.12
N VAL A 405 1.43 0.26 -7.39
CA VAL A 405 0.99 0.80 -6.10
C VAL A 405 2.01 0.52 -4.99
N ASN A 406 2.64 -0.67 -4.98
CA ASN A 406 3.72 -0.98 -4.04
C ASN A 406 4.91 -0.02 -4.18
N ASN A 407 5.07 0.65 -5.33
CA ASN A 407 6.12 1.66 -5.52
C ASN A 407 5.88 2.96 -4.74
N GLN A 408 4.65 3.20 -4.29
CA GLN A 408 4.19 4.48 -3.78
C GLN A 408 3.55 4.37 -2.41
N GLU A 409 3.11 3.19 -1.99
CA GLU A 409 2.38 3.01 -0.74
C GLU A 409 2.95 1.82 0.03
N PRO A 410 3.18 1.95 1.34
CA PRO A 410 3.47 0.79 2.19
C PRO A 410 2.20 -0.03 2.36
N ALA A 411 2.32 -1.35 2.23
CA ALA A 411 1.20 -2.28 2.40
C ALA A 411 0.77 -2.40 3.88
N GLU A 412 1.73 -2.27 4.79
CA GLU A 412 1.49 -2.23 6.23
C GLU A 412 2.13 -1.00 6.89
N VAL A 413 1.36 -0.33 7.74
CA VAL A 413 1.81 0.81 8.54
C VAL A 413 1.56 0.55 10.02
N PHE A 414 2.59 0.75 10.84
CA PHE A 414 2.50 0.67 12.29
C PHE A 414 2.67 2.05 12.92
N ILE A 415 1.74 2.42 13.79
CA ILE A 415 1.73 3.72 14.44
C ILE A 415 2.09 3.56 15.90
N PHE A 416 3.12 4.25 16.36
CA PHE A 416 3.47 4.22 17.78
C PHE A 416 2.42 4.96 18.62
N ARG A 417 2.01 4.34 19.73
CA ARG A 417 1.12 4.93 20.73
C ARG A 417 1.89 5.17 22.03
N PRO A 418 2.55 6.33 22.21
CA PRO A 418 3.31 6.63 23.42
C PRO A 418 2.44 6.65 24.68
N ASP A 419 1.16 7.01 24.54
CA ASP A 419 0.19 6.99 25.63
C ASP A 419 -0.01 5.60 26.22
N LEU A 420 0.01 4.53 25.39
CA LEU A 420 -0.07 3.16 25.90
C LEU A 420 1.13 2.82 26.78
N THR A 421 2.34 3.28 26.44
CA THR A 421 3.56 3.12 27.24
C THR A 421 3.45 3.81 28.61
N VAL A 422 2.92 5.04 28.63
CA VAL A 422 2.67 5.78 29.87
C VAL A 422 1.64 5.06 30.73
N ASN A 423 0.56 4.59 30.11
CA ASN A 423 -0.58 3.97 30.75
C ASN A 423 -0.36 2.50 31.13
N ILE A 424 0.77 1.87 30.78
CA ILE A 424 1.08 0.49 31.16
C ILE A 424 0.77 0.28 32.66
N PRO A 425 -0.07 -0.71 33.02
CA PRO A 425 -0.39 -0.99 34.42
C PRO A 425 0.87 -1.30 35.23
N GLY A 426 0.93 -0.87 36.49
CA GLY A 426 2.13 -1.07 37.33
C GLY A 426 2.59 -2.53 37.45
N LYS A 427 1.66 -3.48 37.30
CA LYS A 427 1.92 -4.93 37.26
C LYS A 427 2.70 -5.37 36.02
N MET A 428 2.73 -4.60 34.95
CA MET A 428 3.58 -4.87 33.78
C MET A 428 4.92 -4.12 33.84
N LYS A 429 5.04 -3.05 34.64
CA LYS A 429 6.25 -2.19 34.75
C LYS A 429 7.41 -2.80 35.56
N SER A 430 7.42 -4.09 35.89
CA SER A 430 8.54 -4.65 36.67
C SER A 430 9.73 -5.01 35.79
N ALA A 431 10.90 -4.53 36.15
CA ALA A 431 12.15 -4.98 35.56
C ALA A 431 12.45 -6.45 35.92
N HIS A 432 13.10 -7.15 34.99
CA HIS A 432 13.63 -8.50 35.18
C HIS A 432 14.75 -8.58 36.24
N PHE A 433 15.38 -7.47 36.59
CA PHE A 433 16.48 -7.41 37.55
C PHE A 433 16.20 -6.41 38.68
N TYR A 434 16.43 -6.87 39.91
CA TYR A 434 16.59 -6.00 41.06
C TYR A 434 18.07 -5.68 41.21
N ALA A 435 18.49 -4.51 40.76
CA ALA A 435 19.78 -3.96 41.16
C ALA A 435 19.67 -3.46 42.60
N ARG A 436 20.42 -4.08 43.51
CA ARG A 436 20.58 -3.60 44.88
C ARG A 436 22.04 -3.24 45.10
N GLU A 437 22.31 -2.00 45.46
CA GLU A 437 23.62 -1.62 45.97
C GLU A 437 23.85 -2.35 47.29
N ILE A 438 24.88 -3.20 47.31
CA ILE A 438 25.34 -3.85 48.54
C ILE A 438 26.49 -3.00 49.06
N GLN A 439 26.36 -2.47 50.27
CA GLN A 439 27.41 -1.70 50.92
C GLN A 439 28.71 -2.53 50.92
N PRO A 440 29.85 -2.00 50.42
CA PRO A 440 31.12 -2.70 50.46
C PRO A 440 31.44 -3.05 51.93
N LYS A 441 31.57 -4.34 52.24
CA LYS A 441 32.14 -4.76 53.52
C LYS A 441 33.59 -4.28 53.52
N SER A 442 33.95 -3.35 54.41
CA SER A 442 35.35 -3.14 54.73
C SER A 442 35.87 -4.43 55.35
N LEU A 443 36.83 -5.08 54.69
CA LEU A 443 37.62 -6.12 55.34
C LEU A 443 38.36 -5.43 56.50
N GLN A 444 37.96 -5.71 57.74
CA GLN A 444 38.71 -5.35 58.94
C GLN A 444 39.82 -6.36 59.17
#